data_AF-A0A2S6CPM1-F1
#
_entry.id   AF-A0A2S6CPM1-F1
#
_cell.length_a   1.000
_cell.length_b   1.000
_cell.length_c   1.000
_cell.angle_alpha   90.00
_cell.angle_beta   90.00
_cell.angle_gamma   90.00
#
_symmetry.space_group_name_H-M   'P 1'
#
loop_
_entity.id
_entity.type
_entity.pdbx_description
1 polymer ?
#
loop_
_entity_poly.entity_id
_entity_poly.type
_entity_poly.pdbx_seq_one_letter_code
_entity_poly.pdbx_strand_id
1 'polypeptide(L)'
;MAERLSQLLEPIAAWFRSLGVPEVIVHWGHPAMMGIVIFVVGTFVGVTGWRGKLLEGKDKEAATQSRNAHRQLAPWLFVFLAGGYTGGILSLVMQKKPLLESPHFWTGSVVLILLLINGVISLSGFFGDRAGLRAVHAYLAVNQKV
;
A
#
# COMPACT_ATOMS: atom_id res chain seq x y z
N MET A 1 -23.55 10.34 -2.49
CA MET A 1 -22.26 10.27 -1.76
C MET A 1 -21.08 10.53 -2.70
N ALA A 2 -20.91 9.74 -3.77
CA ALA A 2 -19.82 9.93 -4.74
C ALA A 2 -19.75 11.35 -5.32
N GLU A 3 -20.89 11.90 -5.77
CA GLU A 3 -20.96 13.25 -6.33
C GLU A 3 -20.51 14.34 -5.36
N ARG A 4 -20.91 14.23 -4.09
CA ARG A 4 -20.50 15.16 -3.03
C ARG A 4 -18.98 15.09 -2.78
N LEU A 5 -18.39 13.90 -2.86
CA LEU A 5 -16.94 13.72 -2.74
C LEU A 5 -16.20 14.33 -3.92
N SER A 6 -16.69 14.11 -5.14
CA SER A 6 -16.12 14.73 -6.36
C SER A 6 -16.14 16.25 -6.24
N GLN A 7 -17.26 16.85 -5.81
CA GLN A 7 -17.38 18.29 -5.61
C GLN A 7 -16.41 18.85 -4.56
N LEU A 8 -16.15 18.11 -3.47
CA LEU A 8 -15.18 18.51 -2.45
C LEU A 8 -13.73 18.48 -2.97
N LEU A 9 -13.42 17.59 -3.90
CA LEU A 9 -12.09 17.43 -4.48
C LEU A 9 -11.87 18.30 -5.72
N GLU A 10 -12.94 18.81 -6.33
CA GLU A 10 -12.90 19.61 -7.56
C GLU A 10 -11.97 20.83 -7.47
N PRO A 11 -11.86 21.58 -6.36
CA PRO A 11 -10.89 22.69 -6.27
C PRO A 11 -9.44 22.23 -6.45
N ILE A 12 -9.09 21.07 -5.88
CA ILE A 12 -7.75 20.48 -5.99
C ILE A 12 -7.54 19.99 -7.43
N ALA A 13 -8.54 19.30 -8.00
CA ALA A 13 -8.48 18.83 -9.39
C ALA A 13 -8.38 20.01 -10.39
N ALA A 14 -9.08 21.11 -10.14
CA ALA A 14 -9.02 22.31 -10.94
C ALA A 14 -7.63 22.97 -10.90
N TRP A 15 -7.01 23.03 -9.72
CA TRP A 15 -5.62 23.49 -9.60
C TRP A 15 -4.65 22.60 -10.39
N PHE A 16 -4.76 21.28 -10.31
CA PHE A 16 -3.92 20.39 -11.13
C PHE A 16 -4.17 20.53 -12.64
N ARG A 17 -5.43 20.76 -13.06
CA ARG A 17 -5.74 21.03 -14.48
C ARG A 17 -5.16 22.36 -14.96
N SER A 18 -5.08 23.39 -14.12
CA SER A 18 -4.50 24.67 -14.52
C SER A 18 -2.99 24.62 -14.75
N LEU A 19 -2.30 23.61 -14.19
CA LEU A 19 -0.89 23.33 -14.46
C LEU A 19 -0.64 22.77 -15.88
N GLY A 20 -1.69 22.46 -16.64
CA GLY A 20 -1.56 21.93 -18.00
C GLY A 20 -0.97 20.52 -18.05
N VAL A 21 -1.19 19.70 -17.02
CA VAL A 21 -0.68 18.32 -16.97
C VAL A 21 -1.23 17.54 -18.18
N PRO A 22 -0.36 16.93 -19.01
CA PRO A 22 -0.79 16.15 -20.16
C PRO A 22 -1.76 15.02 -19.81
N GLU A 23 -2.77 14.80 -20.64
CA GLU A 23 -3.81 13.78 -20.42
C GLU A 23 -3.22 12.38 -20.20
N VAL A 24 -2.16 12.03 -20.94
CA VAL A 24 -1.45 10.75 -20.79
C VAL A 24 -0.94 10.56 -19.36
N ILE A 25 -0.43 11.61 -18.71
CA ILE A 25 0.07 11.54 -17.33
C ILE A 25 -1.11 11.42 -16.36
N VAL A 26 -2.19 12.18 -16.58
CA VAL A 26 -3.40 12.11 -15.73
C VAL A 26 -4.02 10.71 -15.80
N HIS A 27 -4.01 10.09 -16.98
CA HIS A 27 -4.62 8.78 -17.19
C HIS A 27 -3.74 7.63 -16.71
N TRP A 28 -2.44 7.66 -17.05
CA TRP A 28 -1.53 6.53 -16.84
C TRP A 28 -0.55 6.70 -15.68
N GLY A 29 -0.41 7.91 -15.14
CA GLY A 29 0.52 8.18 -14.04
C GLY A 29 0.24 7.32 -12.81
N HIS A 30 -1.03 7.25 -12.38
CA HIS A 30 -1.44 6.39 -11.26
C HIS A 30 -1.14 4.90 -11.49
N PRO A 31 -1.66 4.24 -12.53
CA PRO A 31 -1.43 2.80 -12.71
C PRO A 31 0.05 2.47 -12.96
N ALA A 32 0.81 3.33 -13.66
CA ALA A 32 2.24 3.12 -13.86
C ALA A 32 3.02 3.16 -12.55
N MET A 33 2.80 4.19 -11.72
CA MET A 33 3.48 4.32 -10.42
C MET A 33 3.06 3.21 -9.46
N MET A 34 1.77 2.87 -9.43
CA MET A 34 1.29 1.76 -8.58
C MET A 34 1.87 0.41 -9.03
N GLY A 35 2.03 0.18 -10.33
CA GLY A 35 2.72 -0.99 -10.84
C GLY A 35 4.14 -1.10 -10.27
N ILE A 36 4.92 -0.01 -10.33
CA ILE A 36 6.28 0.02 -9.79
C ILE A 36 6.26 -0.25 -8.27
N VAL A 37 5.42 0.44 -7.52
CA VAL A 37 5.35 0.27 -6.06
C VAL A 37 4.99 -1.17 -5.68
N ILE A 38 4.00 -1.76 -6.34
CA ILE A 38 3.55 -3.13 -6.03
C ILE A 38 4.62 -4.16 -6.43
N PHE A 39 5.13 -4.11 -7.66
CA PHE A 39 6.04 -5.14 -8.17
C PHE A 39 7.49 -5.01 -7.67
N VAL A 40 7.95 -3.79 -7.36
CA VAL A 40 9.32 -3.58 -6.89
C VAL A 40 9.33 -3.54 -5.36
N VAL A 41 8.67 -2.55 -4.77
CA VAL A 41 8.72 -2.34 -3.31
C VAL A 41 7.92 -3.44 -2.60
N GLY A 42 6.73 -3.76 -3.10
CA GLY A 42 5.86 -4.79 -2.52
C GLY A 42 6.53 -6.17 -2.51
N THR A 43 7.08 -6.60 -3.64
CA THR A 43 7.81 -7.88 -3.71
C THR A 43 9.03 -7.88 -2.80
N PHE A 44 9.82 -6.81 -2.75
CA PHE A 44 10.99 -6.75 -1.87
C PHE A 44 10.61 -6.82 -0.39
N VAL A 45 9.57 -6.11 0.02
CA VAL A 45 9.03 -6.16 1.40
C VAL A 45 8.54 -7.56 1.74
N GLY A 46 7.79 -8.22 0.85
CA GLY A 46 7.30 -9.58 1.07
C GLY A 46 8.44 -10.60 1.18
N VAL A 47 9.40 -10.55 0.25
CA VAL A 47 10.56 -11.46 0.22
C VAL A 47 11.44 -11.27 1.45
N THR A 48 11.75 -10.05 1.85
CA THR A 48 12.59 -9.78 3.04
C THR A 48 11.91 -10.22 4.34
N GLY A 49 10.58 -10.07 4.44
CA GLY A 49 9.80 -10.60 5.55
C GLY A 49 9.87 -12.14 5.63
N TRP A 50 9.63 -12.81 4.50
CA TRP A 50 9.67 -14.27 4.42
C TRP A 50 11.06 -14.84 4.65
N ARG A 51 12.08 -14.29 3.98
CA ARG A 51 13.48 -14.71 4.10
C ARG A 51 13.99 -14.61 5.55
N GLY A 52 13.57 -13.59 6.29
CA GLY A 52 13.90 -13.45 7.70
C GLY A 52 13.42 -14.62 8.56
N LYS A 53 12.24 -15.17 8.28
CA LYS A 53 11.72 -16.39 8.93
C LYS A 53 12.48 -17.64 8.49
N LEU A 54 12.76 -17.77 7.20
CA LEU A 54 13.42 -18.96 6.64
C LEU A 54 14.86 -19.16 7.15
N LEU A 55 15.55 -18.07 7.49
CA LEU A 55 16.95 -18.08 7.92
C LEU A 55 17.15 -18.14 9.43
N GLU A 56 16.11 -17.96 10.25
CA GLU A 56 16.23 -17.84 11.72
C GLU A 56 17.01 -18.97 12.40
N GLY A 57 16.87 -20.21 11.91
CA GLY A 57 17.60 -21.39 12.41
C GLY A 57 18.85 -21.79 11.61
N LYS A 58 19.20 -21.06 10.56
CA LYS A 58 20.30 -21.39 9.63
C LYS A 58 21.42 -20.37 9.63
N ASP A 59 21.05 -19.09 9.62
CA ASP A 59 21.95 -17.95 9.57
C ASP A 59 21.29 -16.77 10.28
N LYS A 60 21.69 -16.56 11.54
CA LYS A 60 21.11 -15.53 12.42
C LYS A 60 21.40 -14.11 11.93
N GLU A 61 22.56 -13.90 11.33
CA GLU A 61 22.96 -12.58 10.85
C GLU A 61 22.13 -12.20 9.61
N ALA A 62 22.06 -13.10 8.63
CA ALA A 62 21.25 -12.88 7.43
C ALA A 62 19.73 -12.80 7.75
N ALA A 63 19.25 -13.56 8.74
CA ALA A 63 17.87 -13.46 9.22
C ALA A 63 17.58 -12.06 9.80
N THR A 64 18.50 -11.55 10.63
CA THR A 64 18.37 -10.23 11.27
C THR A 64 18.42 -9.12 10.23
N GLN A 65 19.36 -9.18 9.29
CA GLN A 65 19.48 -8.23 8.19
C GLN A 65 18.19 -8.19 7.35
N SER A 66 17.64 -9.36 7.01
CA SER A 66 16.40 -9.46 6.24
C SER A 66 15.19 -8.87 6.99
N ARG A 67 15.08 -9.12 8.30
CA ARG A 67 14.02 -8.53 9.15
C ARG A 67 14.14 -7.02 9.27
N ASN A 68 15.36 -6.51 9.40
CA ASN A 68 15.62 -5.07 9.45
C ASN A 68 15.23 -4.40 8.12
N ALA A 69 15.58 -5.00 6.98
CA ALA A 69 15.17 -4.51 5.67
C ALA A 69 13.64 -4.47 5.52
N HIS A 70 12.94 -5.54 5.93
CA HIS A 70 11.47 -5.57 5.94
C HIS A 70 10.89 -4.44 6.81
N ARG A 71 11.38 -4.30 8.05
CA ARG A 71 10.91 -3.29 9.00
C ARG A 71 11.14 -1.85 8.51
N GLN A 72 12.23 -1.61 7.77
CA GLN A 72 12.52 -0.29 7.21
C GLN A 72 11.64 0.02 6.00
N LEU A 73 11.36 -0.95 5.13
CA LEU A 73 10.69 -0.71 3.85
C LEU A 73 9.16 -0.87 3.91
N ALA A 74 8.62 -1.71 4.80
CA ALA A 74 7.18 -1.92 4.90
C ALA A 74 6.38 -0.64 5.19
N PRO A 75 6.82 0.30 6.05
CA PRO A 75 6.13 1.57 6.23
C PRO A 75 6.10 2.42 4.96
N TRP A 76 7.19 2.43 4.19
CA TRP A 76 7.26 3.16 2.93
C TRP A 76 6.32 2.57 1.87
N LEU A 77 6.23 1.24 1.81
CA LEU A 77 5.23 0.58 0.96
C LEU A 77 3.82 1.09 1.27
N PHE A 78 3.43 1.15 2.55
CA PHE A 78 2.13 1.69 2.94
C PHE A 78 1.95 3.15 2.51
N VAL A 79 2.94 4.01 2.76
CA VAL A 79 2.89 5.43 2.38
C VAL A 79 2.73 5.60 0.86
N PHE A 80 3.49 4.85 0.06
CA PHE A 80 3.39 4.92 -1.39
C PHE A 80 2.06 4.37 -1.92
N LEU A 81 1.53 3.30 -1.35
CA LEU A 81 0.21 2.77 -1.73
C LEU A 81 -0.92 3.73 -1.33
N ALA A 82 -0.84 4.35 -0.15
CA ALA A 82 -1.80 5.35 0.31
C ALA A 82 -1.77 6.61 -0.57
N GLY A 83 -0.57 7.13 -0.87
CA GLY A 83 -0.40 8.26 -1.80
C GLY A 83 -0.82 7.92 -3.23
N GLY A 84 -0.57 6.69 -3.67
CA GLY A 84 -1.07 6.20 -4.95
C GLY A 84 -2.60 6.13 -4.98
N TYR A 85 -3.24 5.64 -3.93
CA TYR A 85 -4.70 5.62 -3.77
C TYR A 85 -5.31 7.02 -3.85
N THR A 86 -4.75 8.00 -3.14
CA THR A 86 -5.21 9.40 -3.23
C THR A 86 -4.99 9.99 -4.62
N GLY A 87 -3.85 9.70 -5.26
CA GLY A 87 -3.59 10.08 -6.64
C GLY A 87 -4.57 9.46 -7.64
N GLY A 88 -4.98 8.21 -7.41
CA GLY A 88 -6.00 7.52 -8.22
C GLY A 88 -7.36 8.21 -8.12
N ILE A 89 -7.82 8.52 -6.90
CA ILE A 89 -9.04 9.31 -6.69
C ILE A 89 -8.95 10.65 -7.42
N LEU A 90 -7.86 11.39 -7.23
CA LEU A 90 -7.69 12.69 -7.87
C LEU A 90 -7.69 12.60 -9.40
N SER A 91 -7.05 11.56 -9.96
CA SER A 91 -7.03 11.33 -11.41
C SER A 91 -8.45 11.11 -11.97
N LEU A 92 -9.33 10.43 -11.23
CA LEU A 92 -10.73 10.23 -11.62
C LEU A 92 -11.52 11.54 -11.60
N VAL A 93 -11.32 12.37 -10.57
CA VAL A 93 -11.97 13.70 -10.49
C VAL A 93 -11.49 14.60 -11.64
N MET A 94 -10.19 14.63 -11.91
CA MET A 94 -9.63 15.38 -13.05
C MET A 94 -10.23 14.94 -14.39
N GLN A 95 -10.48 13.63 -14.55
CA GLN A 95 -11.10 13.02 -15.73
C GLN A 95 -12.65 13.04 -15.70
N LYS A 96 -13.27 13.62 -14.67
CA LYS A 96 -14.74 13.65 -14.46
C LYS A 96 -15.40 12.26 -14.50
N LYS A 97 -14.73 11.25 -13.94
CA LYS A 97 -15.24 9.88 -13.83
C LYS A 97 -15.86 9.61 -12.45
N PRO A 98 -16.84 8.68 -12.37
CA PRO A 98 -17.45 8.30 -11.09
C PRO A 98 -16.43 7.63 -10.15
N LEU A 99 -16.42 8.02 -8.88
CA LEU A 99 -15.41 7.56 -7.89
C LEU A 99 -15.68 6.17 -7.32
N LEU A 100 -16.94 5.87 -6.95
CA LEU A 100 -17.27 4.70 -6.11
C LEU A 100 -17.83 3.50 -6.90
N GLU A 101 -17.89 3.60 -8.22
CA GLU A 101 -18.48 2.57 -9.09
C GLU A 101 -17.47 1.49 -9.51
N SER A 102 -16.17 1.77 -9.39
CA SER A 102 -15.14 0.86 -9.85
C SER A 102 -14.88 -0.27 -8.84
N PRO A 103 -14.91 -1.54 -9.25
CA PRO A 103 -14.44 -2.65 -8.42
C PRO A 103 -13.00 -2.46 -7.94
N HIS A 104 -12.15 -1.84 -8.77
CA HIS A 104 -10.77 -1.53 -8.42
C HIS A 104 -10.68 -0.62 -7.20
N PHE A 105 -11.53 0.41 -7.11
CA PHE A 105 -11.58 1.33 -5.96
C PHE A 105 -11.83 0.57 -4.65
N TRP A 106 -12.81 -0.34 -4.64
CA TRP A 106 -13.16 -1.12 -3.46
C TRP A 106 -12.06 -2.11 -3.08
N THR A 107 -11.50 -2.84 -4.04
CA THR A 107 -10.37 -3.75 -3.77
C THR A 107 -9.16 -3.01 -3.22
N GLY A 108 -8.80 -1.85 -3.79
CA GLY A 108 -7.72 -1.00 -3.31
C GLY A 108 -7.97 -0.48 -1.89
N SER A 109 -9.21 -0.06 -1.59
CA SER A 109 -9.62 0.39 -0.26
C SER A 109 -9.45 -0.71 0.78
N VAL A 110 -9.94 -1.92 0.48
CA VAL A 110 -9.83 -3.09 1.37
C VAL A 110 -8.36 -3.45 1.60
N VAL A 111 -7.54 -3.53 0.54
CA VAL A 111 -6.11 -3.81 0.67
C VAL A 111 -5.40 -2.78 1.53
N LEU A 112 -5.70 -1.49 1.36
CA LEU A 112 -5.06 -0.43 2.14
C LEU A 112 -5.45 -0.48 3.62
N ILE A 113 -6.72 -0.76 3.93
CA ILE A 113 -7.20 -0.96 5.30
C ILE A 113 -6.53 -2.17 5.94
N LEU A 114 -6.47 -3.30 5.23
CA LEU A 114 -5.80 -4.50 5.73
C LEU A 114 -4.32 -4.25 5.97
N LEU A 115 -3.64 -3.52 5.07
CA LEU A 115 -2.25 -3.16 5.24
C LEU A 115 -2.03 -2.22 6.42
N LEU A 116 -2.93 -1.26 6.64
CA LEU A 116 -2.91 -0.38 7.81
C LEU A 116 -3.03 -1.18 9.11
N ILE A 117 -4.04 -2.07 9.20
CA ILE A 117 -4.23 -2.95 10.35
C ILE A 117 -2.96 -3.79 10.57
N ASN A 118 -2.42 -4.34 9.49
CA ASN A 118 -1.22 -5.17 9.55
C ASN A 118 0.00 -4.41 10.07
N GLY A 119 0.18 -3.17 9.61
CA GLY A 119 1.23 -2.26 10.08
C GLY A 119 1.06 -1.87 11.54
N VAL A 120 -0.16 -1.54 11.98
CA VAL A 120 -0.47 -1.18 13.38
C VAL A 120 -0.15 -2.34 14.32
N ILE A 121 -0.52 -3.58 13.95
CA ILE A 121 -0.20 -4.78 14.74
C ILE A 121 1.31 -4.95 14.91
N SER A 122 2.09 -4.71 13.85
CA SER A 122 3.55 -4.84 13.92
C SER A 122 4.19 -3.69 14.71
N LEU A 123 3.75 -2.46 14.51
CA LEU A 123 4.32 -1.27 15.17
C LEU A 123 4.02 -1.24 16.67
N SER A 124 2.91 -1.85 17.12
CA SER A 124 2.60 -2.00 18.54
C SER A 124 3.43 -3.09 19.23
N GLY A 125 4.38 -3.72 18.53
CA GLY A 125 5.11 -4.87 19.05
C GLY A 125 4.18 -6.06 19.32
N PHE A 126 3.16 -6.25 18.48
CA PHE A 126 2.16 -7.31 18.61
C PHE A 126 1.41 -7.27 19.95
N PHE A 127 1.18 -6.07 20.51
CA PHE A 127 0.47 -5.83 21.78
C PHE A 127 0.95 -6.75 22.93
N GLY A 128 2.27 -6.79 23.12
CA GLY A 128 2.93 -7.64 24.12
C GLY A 128 3.37 -8.98 23.54
N ASP A 129 3.94 -8.97 22.32
CA ASP A 129 4.56 -10.13 21.67
C ASP A 129 3.64 -11.36 21.51
N ARG A 130 2.35 -11.14 21.29
CA ARG A 130 1.36 -12.22 21.19
C ARG A 130 1.59 -13.05 19.93
N ALA A 131 1.82 -14.36 20.10
CA ALA A 131 2.06 -15.29 18.99
C ALA A 131 0.93 -15.25 17.93
N GLY A 132 -0.33 -15.17 18.36
CA GLY A 132 -1.49 -15.06 17.45
C GLY A 132 -1.47 -13.81 16.58
N LEU A 133 -0.98 -12.68 17.08
CA LEU A 133 -0.88 -11.44 16.29
C LEU A 133 0.28 -11.48 15.29
N ARG A 134 1.38 -12.15 15.63
CA ARG A 134 2.46 -12.45 14.66
C ARG A 134 1.97 -13.35 13.54
N ALA A 135 1.15 -14.34 13.88
CA ALA A 135 0.50 -15.23 12.92
C ALA A 135 -0.45 -14.48 11.98
N VAL A 136 -1.31 -13.61 12.51
CA VAL A 136 -2.20 -12.75 11.72
C VAL A 136 -1.39 -11.85 10.78
N HIS A 137 -0.32 -11.24 11.29
CA HIS A 137 0.54 -10.37 10.48
C HIS A 137 1.16 -11.10 9.29
N ALA A 138 1.68 -12.32 9.53
CA ALA A 138 2.24 -13.16 8.48
C ALA A 138 1.17 -13.63 7.47
N TYR A 139 -0.02 -14.01 7.94
CA TYR A 139 -1.08 -14.53 7.09
C TYR A 139 -1.65 -13.44 6.17
N LEU A 140 -1.89 -12.24 6.71
CA LEU A 140 -2.37 -11.08 5.94
C LEU A 140 -1.35 -10.60 4.89
N ALA A 141 -0.06 -10.90 5.07
CA ALA A 141 1.04 -10.44 4.22
C ALA A 141 1.52 -11.45 3.16
N VAL A 142 0.87 -12.61 2.99
CA VAL A 142 1.24 -13.71 2.05
C VAL A 142 2.22 -14.74 2.64
N ASN A 143 1.95 -15.31 3.82
CA ASN A 143 2.60 -16.59 4.15
C ASN A 143 1.77 -17.58 4.97
N GLN A 144 1.51 -18.73 4.32
CA GLN A 144 0.86 -19.91 4.85
C GLN A 144 1.82 -20.71 5.76
N LYS A 145 1.22 -21.30 6.80
CA LYS A 145 1.82 -22.03 7.94
C LYS A 145 2.40 -21.14 9.06
N VAL A 146 1.47 -20.81 9.96
CA VAL A 146 1.69 -20.53 11.38
C VAL A 146 2.22 -21.80 12.05
#